data_AF-A0A8T1UA16-F1
#
_entry.id   AF-A0A8T1UA16-F1
#
_cell.length_a   1.000
_cell.length_b   1.000
_cell.length_c   1.000
_cell.angle_alpha   90.00
_cell.angle_beta   90.00
_cell.angle_gamma   90.00
#
_symmetry.space_group_name_H-M   'P 1'
#
loop_
_entity.id
_entity.type
_entity.pdbx_description
1 polymer ?
#
loop_
_entity_poly.entity_id
_entity_poly.type
_entity_poly.pdbx_seq_one_letter_code
_entity_poly.pdbx_strand_id
1 'polypeptide(L)'
;MKLCIALKKQHGPCRIHMDGASYHKNISNKNPTMNSNRAEMHRWLTERGASFSVKETKSDLMLWITLPKEKPKYKDQLIASLHGHFLLNMPPYHPELQPIELIWAMVKGRIARDPPKNGNDAVEKVLDQLGEITRHNWIDVYRHVQGHDKYVCTTSPRRR
;
A
#
# COMPACT_ATOMS: atom_id res chain seq x y z
N MET A 1 -12.07 -8.87 1.09
CA MET A 1 -13.32 -8.08 1.22
C MET A 1 -13.92 -8.08 2.64
N LYS A 2 -13.77 -9.16 3.43
CA LYS A 2 -14.34 -9.24 4.79
C LYS A 2 -13.85 -8.14 5.76
N LEU A 3 -12.59 -7.71 5.66
CA LEU A 3 -12.01 -6.68 6.53
C LEU A 3 -12.71 -5.32 6.42
N CYS A 4 -12.83 -4.74 5.22
CA CYS A 4 -13.48 -3.43 5.04
C CYS A 4 -14.95 -3.45 5.51
N ILE A 5 -15.66 -4.55 5.27
CA ILE A 5 -17.04 -4.71 5.74
C ILE A 5 -17.07 -4.71 7.28
N ALA A 6 -16.19 -5.48 7.92
CA ALA A 6 -16.11 -5.56 9.38
C ALA A 6 -15.75 -4.19 10.00
N LEU A 7 -14.73 -3.51 9.46
CA LEU A 7 -14.31 -2.19 9.91
C LEU A 7 -15.45 -1.17 9.77
N LYS A 8 -16.14 -1.14 8.63
CA LYS A 8 -17.27 -0.24 8.43
C LYS A 8 -18.39 -0.49 9.44
N LYS A 9 -18.69 -1.76 9.72
CA LYS A 9 -19.73 -2.14 10.68
C LYS A 9 -19.37 -1.77 12.12
N GLN A 10 -18.11 -1.94 12.52
CA GLN A 10 -17.66 -1.77 13.90
C GLN A 10 -17.23 -0.34 14.23
N HIS A 11 -16.66 0.37 13.25
CA HIS A 11 -15.96 1.65 13.47
C HIS A 11 -16.34 2.74 12.46
N GLY A 12 -17.14 2.42 11.43
CA GLY A 12 -17.48 3.37 10.37
C GLY A 12 -16.31 3.60 9.40
N PRO A 13 -16.24 4.79 8.76
CA PRO A 13 -15.10 5.20 7.93
C PRO A 13 -13.78 5.15 8.70
N CYS A 14 -12.75 4.55 8.09
CA CYS A 14 -11.43 4.38 8.73
C CYS A 14 -10.33 4.93 7.84
N ARG A 15 -9.25 5.40 8.47
CA ARG A 15 -7.95 5.61 7.80
C ARG A 15 -7.11 4.36 8.00
N ILE A 16 -6.79 3.67 6.90
CA ILE A 16 -6.02 2.43 6.88
C ILE A 16 -4.62 2.78 6.41
N HIS A 17 -3.62 2.46 7.23
CA HIS A 17 -2.22 2.58 6.87
C HIS A 17 -1.72 1.20 6.44
N MET A 18 -1.33 1.06 5.18
CA MET A 18 -0.74 -0.16 4.62
C MET A 18 0.79 -0.05 4.68
N ASP A 19 1.47 -1.13 5.03
CA ASP A 19 2.92 -1.21 4.93
C ASP A 19 3.38 -1.12 3.45
N GLY A 20 4.62 -0.69 3.27
CA GLY A 20 5.16 -0.31 1.95
C GLY A 20 5.51 -1.48 1.03
N ALA A 21 5.12 -2.71 1.35
CA ALA A 21 5.58 -3.90 0.63
C ALA A 21 5.10 -3.94 -0.83
N SER A 22 5.97 -4.42 -1.72
CA SER A 22 5.75 -4.37 -3.18
C SER A 22 4.54 -5.18 -3.63
N TYR A 23 4.23 -6.28 -2.95
CA TYR A 23 3.10 -7.15 -3.28
C TYR A 23 1.72 -6.54 -2.96
N HIS A 24 1.65 -5.51 -2.11
CA HIS A 24 0.41 -4.75 -1.90
C HIS A 24 0.06 -3.83 -3.08
N LYS A 25 1.03 -3.51 -3.94
CA LYS A 25 0.90 -2.53 -5.03
C LYS A 25 0.32 -3.13 -6.31
N ASN A 26 -0.86 -3.75 -6.22
CA ASN A 26 -1.56 -4.28 -7.39
C ASN A 26 -2.27 -3.16 -8.16
N ILE A 27 -1.67 -2.73 -9.28
CA ILE A 27 -2.20 -1.68 -10.14
C ILE A 27 -3.42 -2.19 -10.91
N SER A 28 -4.53 -1.44 -10.88
CA SER A 28 -5.77 -1.76 -11.59
C SER A 28 -5.75 -1.21 -13.03
N ASN A 29 -5.13 -0.06 -13.26
CA ASN A 29 -4.96 0.56 -14.59
C ASN A 29 -3.57 0.26 -15.16
N LYS A 30 -3.22 -1.01 -15.32
CA LYS A 30 -1.93 -1.36 -15.93
C LYS A 30 -1.92 -0.91 -17.40
N ASN A 31 -0.81 -0.30 -17.80
CA ASN A 31 -0.56 -0.01 -19.20
C ASN A 31 -0.18 -1.31 -19.93
N PRO A 32 -0.60 -1.50 -21.20
CA PRO A 32 -0.06 -2.54 -22.04
C PRO A 32 1.46 -2.40 -22.16
N THR A 33 2.13 -3.52 -22.42
CA THR A 33 3.58 -3.57 -22.62
C THR A 33 3.88 -4.11 -24.01
N MET A 34 5.14 -4.10 -24.46
CA MET A 34 5.51 -4.73 -25.74
C MET A 34 5.14 -6.22 -25.83
N ASN A 35 4.98 -6.88 -24.69
CA ASN A 35 4.51 -8.27 -24.60
C ASN A 35 2.98 -8.40 -24.76
N SER A 36 2.21 -7.33 -24.51
CA SER A 36 0.76 -7.30 -24.75
C SER A 36 0.47 -7.53 -26.23
N ASN A 37 -0.63 -8.20 -26.54
CA ASN A 37 -1.00 -8.40 -27.94
C ASN A 37 -1.52 -7.09 -28.55
N ARG A 38 -1.55 -7.03 -29.88
CA ARG A 38 -1.93 -5.81 -30.60
C ARG A 38 -3.38 -5.41 -30.30
N ALA A 39 -4.30 -6.36 -30.21
CA ALA A 39 -5.71 -6.11 -29.91
C ALA A 39 -5.92 -5.49 -28.51
N GLU A 40 -5.13 -5.90 -27.52
CA GLU A 40 -5.11 -5.32 -26.17
C GLU A 40 -4.65 -3.85 -26.20
N MET A 41 -3.60 -3.54 -26.96
CA MET A 41 -3.13 -2.16 -27.17
C MET A 41 -4.20 -1.30 -27.84
N HIS A 42 -4.83 -1.81 -28.92
CA HIS A 42 -5.92 -1.12 -29.60
C HIS A 42 -7.06 -0.80 -28.62
N ARG A 43 -7.54 -1.82 -27.89
CA ARG A 43 -8.63 -1.64 -26.91
C ARG A 43 -8.28 -0.60 -25.85
N TRP A 44 -7.08 -0.67 -25.27
CA TRP A 44 -6.65 0.27 -24.23
C TRP A 44 -6.61 1.73 -24.71
N LEU A 45 -6.15 1.95 -25.96
CA LEU A 45 -6.12 3.28 -26.59
C LEU A 45 -7.51 3.80 -26.91
N THR A 46 -8.38 2.95 -27.48
CA THR A 46 -9.78 3.29 -27.79
C THR A 46 -10.57 3.66 -26.53
N GLU A 47 -10.43 2.90 -25.44
CA GLU A 47 -11.08 3.19 -24.14
C GLU A 47 -10.67 4.55 -23.56
N ARG A 48 -9.52 5.08 -23.98
CA ARG A 48 -8.99 6.39 -23.57
C ARG A 48 -9.21 7.49 -24.59
N GLY A 49 -9.92 7.20 -25.68
CA GLY A 49 -10.20 8.17 -26.74
C GLY A 49 -8.95 8.63 -27.50
N ALA A 50 -7.88 7.84 -27.51
CA ALA A 50 -6.69 8.17 -28.29
C ALA A 50 -6.98 8.02 -29.79
N SER A 51 -6.47 8.95 -30.60
CA SER A 51 -6.56 8.89 -32.06
C SER A 51 -5.32 8.22 -32.61
N PHE A 52 -5.47 7.01 -33.11
CA PHE A 52 -4.37 6.16 -33.56
C PHE A 52 -4.81 5.35 -34.80
N SER A 53 -3.87 4.90 -35.61
CA SER A 53 -4.16 4.26 -36.90
C SER A 53 -4.09 2.74 -36.80
N VAL A 54 -5.01 2.04 -37.46
CA VAL A 54 -5.02 0.56 -37.48
C VAL A 54 -3.75 -0.03 -38.13
N LYS A 55 -3.03 0.76 -38.93
CA LYS A 55 -1.78 0.36 -39.61
C LYS A 55 -0.52 0.57 -38.77
N GLU A 56 -0.59 1.30 -37.65
CA GLU A 56 0.58 1.65 -36.81
C GLU A 56 1.29 0.41 -36.27
N THR A 57 2.60 0.35 -36.28
CA THR A 57 3.34 -0.79 -35.72
C THR A 57 3.12 -0.89 -34.20
N LYS A 58 3.47 -2.04 -33.59
CA LYS A 58 3.44 -2.16 -32.11
C LYS A 58 4.27 -1.04 -31.44
N SER A 59 5.37 -0.64 -32.06
CA SER A 59 6.23 0.44 -31.57
C SER A 59 5.50 1.79 -31.58
N ASP A 60 4.78 2.09 -32.66
CA ASP A 60 3.98 3.32 -32.78
C ASP A 60 2.84 3.33 -31.73
N LEU A 61 2.14 2.21 -31.55
CA LEU A 61 1.11 2.06 -30.51
C LEU A 61 1.69 2.29 -29.10
N MET A 62 2.91 1.82 -28.84
CA MET A 62 3.56 2.03 -27.55
C MET A 62 3.93 3.49 -27.29
N LEU A 63 4.22 4.28 -28.32
CA LEU A 63 4.40 5.72 -28.18
C LEU A 63 3.12 6.36 -27.64
N TRP A 64 1.97 6.00 -28.22
CA TRP A 64 0.66 6.45 -27.74
C TRP A 64 0.32 5.97 -26.33
N ILE A 65 0.71 4.74 -25.95
CA ILE A 65 0.46 4.18 -24.62
C ILE A 65 1.33 4.84 -23.53
N THR A 66 2.53 5.30 -23.87
CA THR A 66 3.48 5.89 -22.91
C THR A 66 3.30 7.39 -22.72
N LEU A 67 2.65 8.08 -23.67
CA LEU A 67 2.33 9.51 -23.58
C LEU A 67 1.44 9.84 -22.36
N PRO A 68 0.34 9.10 -22.08
CA PRO A 68 -0.45 9.30 -20.87
C PRO A 68 0.33 8.86 -19.63
N LYS A 69 0.81 9.82 -18.83
CA LYS A 69 1.30 9.57 -17.47
C LYS A 69 0.14 9.48 -16.48
N GLU A 70 -0.76 8.52 -16.69
CA GLU A 70 -1.79 8.24 -15.69
C GLU A 70 -1.14 7.81 -14.38
N LYS A 71 -1.61 8.38 -13.26
CA LYS A 71 -1.18 7.92 -11.95
C LYS A 71 -1.67 6.47 -11.75
N PRO A 72 -0.84 5.60 -11.15
CA PRO A 72 -1.27 4.25 -10.83
C PRO A 72 -2.44 4.31 -9.85
N LYS A 73 -3.51 3.57 -10.17
CA LYS A 73 -4.65 3.30 -9.31
C LYS A 73 -4.43 1.92 -8.70
N TYR A 74 -4.34 1.85 -7.37
CA TYR A 74 -4.11 0.59 -6.68
C TYR A 74 -5.44 -0.07 -6.29
N LYS A 75 -5.55 -1.39 -6.51
CA LYS A 75 -6.79 -2.15 -6.28
C LYS A 75 -7.26 -2.10 -4.83
N ASP A 76 -6.33 -2.13 -3.89
CA ASP A 76 -6.57 -2.01 -2.46
C ASP A 76 -7.21 -0.66 -2.10
N GLN A 77 -6.68 0.45 -2.63
CA GLN A 77 -7.24 1.79 -2.45
C GLN A 77 -8.67 1.89 -3.01
N LEU A 78 -8.91 1.29 -4.17
CA LEU A 78 -10.25 1.25 -4.77
C LEU A 78 -11.23 0.48 -3.87
N ILE A 79 -10.84 -0.71 -3.39
CA ILE A 79 -11.69 -1.53 -2.50
C ILE A 79 -11.95 -0.78 -1.19
N ALA A 80 -10.93 -0.20 -0.56
CA ALA A 80 -11.10 0.57 0.67
C ALA A 80 -12.07 1.75 0.45
N SER A 81 -11.90 2.48 -0.65
CA SER A 81 -12.74 3.64 -1.00
C SER A 81 -14.20 3.24 -1.26
N LEU A 82 -14.44 2.11 -1.94
CA LEU A 82 -15.80 1.56 -2.15
C LEU A 82 -16.55 1.30 -0.83
N HIS A 83 -15.81 0.97 0.22
CA HIS A 83 -16.39 0.78 1.56
C HIS A 83 -16.40 2.05 2.41
N GLY A 84 -15.91 3.18 1.90
CA GLY A 84 -15.85 4.46 2.61
C GLY A 84 -14.64 4.60 3.53
N HIS A 85 -13.59 3.79 3.33
CA HIS A 85 -12.32 3.94 4.02
C HIS A 85 -11.32 4.70 3.15
N PHE A 86 -10.36 5.35 3.81
CA PHE A 86 -9.24 6.00 3.15
C PHE A 86 -7.97 5.19 3.40
N LEU A 87 -7.28 4.78 2.33
CA LEU A 87 -6.11 3.91 2.41
C LEU A 87 -4.85 4.65 1.98
N LEU A 88 -3.87 4.69 2.89
CA LEU A 88 -2.57 5.32 2.71
C LEU A 88 -1.50 4.24 2.55
N ASN A 89 -0.81 4.28 1.41
CA ASN A 89 0.40 3.49 1.21
C ASN A 89 1.59 4.28 1.77
N MET A 90 2.29 3.70 2.73
CA MET A 90 3.44 4.35 3.33
C MET A 90 4.64 4.34 2.35
N PRO A 91 5.46 5.40 2.33
CA PRO A 91 6.65 5.43 1.51
C PRO A 91 7.58 4.27 1.88
N PRO A 92 8.23 3.64 0.89
CA PRO A 92 9.15 2.54 1.14
C PRO A 92 10.41 3.04 1.86
N TYR A 93 11.10 2.12 2.57
CA TYR A 93 12.41 2.33 3.19
C TYR A 93 12.50 3.25 4.41
N HIS A 94 11.37 3.53 5.06
CA HIS A 94 11.32 4.27 6.33
C HIS A 94 10.48 3.52 7.38
N PRO A 95 10.92 2.34 7.86
CA PRO A 95 10.17 1.57 8.87
C PRO A 95 9.95 2.35 10.18
N GLU A 96 10.83 3.29 10.50
CA GLU A 96 10.68 4.22 11.63
C GLU A 96 9.45 5.13 11.51
N LEU A 97 8.95 5.32 10.28
CA LEU A 97 7.74 6.09 9.99
C LEU A 97 6.49 5.19 9.86
N GLN A 98 6.60 3.88 10.12
CA GLN A 98 5.51 2.93 9.95
C GLN A 98 5.05 2.41 11.32
N PRO A 99 3.86 2.83 11.81
CA PRO A 99 3.38 2.42 13.13
C PRO A 99 3.34 0.90 13.34
N ILE A 100 2.99 0.15 12.30
CA ILE A 100 2.94 -1.32 12.36
C ILE A 100 4.32 -1.95 12.59
N GLU A 101 5.38 -1.39 11.99
CA GLU A 101 6.76 -1.87 12.17
C GLU A 101 7.26 -1.61 13.59
N LEU A 102 6.89 -0.46 14.18
CA LEU A 102 7.25 -0.13 15.56
C LEU A 102 6.54 -1.04 16.56
N ILE A 103 5.25 -1.37 16.33
CA ILE A 103 4.54 -2.37 17.14
C ILE A 103 5.20 -3.75 16.99
N TRP A 104 5.56 -4.16 15.76
CA TRP A 104 6.30 -5.41 15.55
C TRP A 104 7.66 -5.40 16.22
N ALA A 105 8.38 -4.29 16.25
CA ALA A 105 9.65 -4.16 16.98
C ALA A 105 9.45 -4.37 18.48
N MET A 106 8.38 -3.82 19.07
CA MET A 106 8.04 -4.07 20.47
C MET A 106 7.77 -5.56 20.74
N VAL A 107 6.93 -6.19 19.91
CA VAL A 107 6.59 -7.63 20.03
C VAL A 107 7.86 -8.48 19.91
N LYS A 108 8.66 -8.27 18.85
CA LYS A 108 9.92 -9.01 18.64
C LYS A 108 10.89 -8.80 19.79
N GLY A 109 11.00 -7.59 20.32
CA GLY A 109 11.86 -7.29 21.46
C GLY A 109 11.43 -8.01 22.74
N ARG A 110 10.12 -8.22 22.96
CA ARG A 110 9.59 -9.04 24.07
C ARG A 110 9.93 -10.51 23.87
N ILE A 111 9.70 -11.05 22.68
CA ILE A 111 10.00 -12.45 22.34
C ILE A 111 11.51 -12.73 22.40
N ALA A 112 12.36 -11.78 22.01
CA ALA A 112 13.82 -11.97 22.06
C ALA A 112 14.36 -12.18 23.49
N ARG A 113 13.64 -11.72 24.52
CA ARG A 113 13.99 -11.95 25.93
C ARG A 113 13.60 -13.34 26.43
N ASP A 114 12.65 -13.98 25.77
CA ASP A 114 12.25 -15.36 26.01
C ASP A 114 12.03 -16.06 24.66
N PRO A 115 13.12 -16.49 23.99
CA PRO A 115 13.05 -17.03 22.63
C PRO A 115 12.16 -18.27 22.52
N PRO A 116 11.49 -18.48 21.38
CA PRO A 116 10.65 -19.66 21.19
C PRO A 116 11.48 -20.92 20.97
N LYS A 117 10.98 -22.06 21.46
CA LYS A 117 11.61 -23.37 21.35
C LYS A 117 11.37 -24.03 19.99
N ASN A 118 10.25 -23.70 19.35
CA ASN A 118 9.85 -24.24 18.05
C ASN A 118 8.82 -23.30 17.38
N GLY A 119 8.39 -23.64 16.16
CA GLY A 119 7.46 -22.81 15.39
C GLY A 119 6.09 -22.60 16.04
N ASN A 120 5.54 -23.61 16.73
CA ASN A 120 4.24 -23.48 17.39
C ASN A 120 4.33 -22.54 18.60
N ASP A 121 5.37 -22.70 19.42
CA ASP A 121 5.70 -21.80 20.53
C ASP A 121 5.95 -20.37 20.04
N ALA A 122 6.57 -20.19 18.86
CA ALA A 122 6.73 -18.88 18.25
C ALA A 122 5.39 -18.22 17.90
N VAL A 123 4.44 -18.98 17.34
CA VAL A 123 3.10 -18.46 17.01
C VAL A 123 2.34 -18.10 18.28
N GLU A 124 2.34 -18.97 19.29
CA GLU A 124 1.68 -18.71 20.58
C GLU A 124 2.23 -17.45 21.25
N LYS A 125 3.55 -17.35 21.38
CA LYS A 125 4.21 -16.15 21.92
C LYS A 125 3.88 -14.90 21.11
N VAL A 126 3.82 -14.96 19.78
CA VAL A 126 3.41 -13.80 18.97
C VAL A 126 1.97 -13.37 19.30
N LEU A 127 1.04 -14.32 19.37
CA LEU A 127 -0.36 -14.03 19.68
C LEU A 127 -0.52 -13.44 21.09
N ASP A 128 0.15 -14.01 22.09
CA ASP A 128 0.14 -13.51 23.46
C ASP A 128 0.71 -12.09 23.52
N GLN A 129 1.89 -11.86 22.92
CA GLN A 129 2.51 -10.54 22.92
C GLN A 129 1.71 -9.49 22.16
N LEU A 130 0.97 -9.89 21.11
CA LEU A 130 0.02 -9.02 20.41
C LEU A 130 -1.21 -8.71 21.28
N GLY A 131 -1.70 -9.67 22.07
CA GLY A 131 -2.77 -9.46 23.05
C GLY A 131 -2.40 -8.46 24.15
N GLU A 132 -1.12 -8.42 24.53
CA GLU A 132 -0.56 -7.46 25.47
C GLU A 132 -0.30 -6.06 24.87
N ILE A 133 -0.57 -5.84 23.58
CA ILE A 133 -0.46 -4.51 22.98
C ILE A 133 -1.73 -3.72 23.31
N THR A 134 -1.54 -2.69 24.14
CA THR A 134 -2.64 -1.84 24.58
C THR A 134 -2.93 -0.71 23.60
N ARG A 135 -4.11 -0.09 23.74
CA ARG A 135 -4.46 1.16 23.06
C ARG A 135 -3.41 2.26 23.28
N HIS A 136 -2.79 2.31 24.47
CA HIS A 136 -1.78 3.31 24.77
C HIS A 136 -0.55 3.14 23.88
N ASN A 137 -0.08 1.90 23.70
CA ASN A 137 1.04 1.59 22.81
C ASN A 137 0.76 2.04 21.37
N TRP A 138 -0.43 1.77 20.85
CA TRP A 138 -0.84 2.23 19.51
C TRP A 138 -0.83 3.76 19.40
N ILE A 139 -1.34 4.47 20.40
CA ILE A 139 -1.39 5.94 20.41
C ILE A 139 0.02 6.53 20.48
N ASP A 140 0.89 6.00 21.31
CA ASP A 140 2.25 6.50 21.47
C ASP A 140 3.07 6.32 20.21
N VAL A 141 3.00 5.14 19.60
CA VAL A 141 3.62 4.85 18.31
C VAL A 141 3.07 5.77 17.22
N TYR A 142 1.75 5.97 17.17
CA TYR A 142 1.13 6.87 16.20
C TYR A 142 1.63 8.32 16.37
N ARG A 143 1.68 8.84 17.61
CA ARG A 143 2.19 10.18 17.91
C ARG A 143 3.67 10.33 17.58
N HIS A 144 4.47 9.30 17.86
CA HIS A 144 5.88 9.27 17.51
C HIS A 144 6.09 9.42 16.01
N VAL A 145 5.36 8.65 15.19
CA VAL A 145 5.42 8.74 13.73
C VAL A 145 4.93 10.11 13.23
N GLN A 146 3.83 10.63 13.77
CA GLN A 146 3.33 11.96 13.41
C GLN A 146 4.34 13.07 13.71
N GLY A 147 5.13 12.95 14.78
CA GLY A 147 6.23 13.86 15.06
C GLY A 147 7.25 13.89 13.92
N HIS A 148 7.74 12.72 13.51
CA HIS A 148 8.75 12.58 12.47
C HIS A 148 8.25 13.03 11.08
N ASP A 149 7.01 12.74 10.73
CA ASP A 149 6.42 13.13 9.43
C ASP A 149 6.37 14.66 9.25
N LYS A 150 6.06 15.41 10.34
CA LYS A 150 6.13 16.88 10.33
C LYS A 150 7.55 17.38 10.08
N TYR A 151 8.57 16.78 10.71
CA TYR A 151 9.96 17.17 10.50
C TYR A 151 10.43 16.92 9.06
N VAL A 152 10.08 15.77 8.47
CA VAL A 152 10.44 15.43 7.08
C VAL A 152 9.73 16.34 6.07
N CYS A 153 8.43 16.64 6.27
CA CYS A 153 7.71 17.58 5.42
C CYS A 153 8.26 19.02 5.50
N THR A 154 8.79 19.44 6.65
CA THR A 154 9.36 20.79 6.80
C THR A 154 10.80 20.93 6.29
N THR A 155 11.54 19.84 6.16
CA THR A 155 12.99 19.87 5.82
C THR A 155 13.31 19.36 4.41
N SER A 156 12.36 18.76 3.69
CA SER A 156 12.61 18.32 2.31
C SER A 156 12.54 19.50 1.32
N PRO A 157 13.63 19.84 0.59
CA PRO A 157 13.58 20.84 -0.46
C PRO A 157 12.58 20.37 -1.52
N ARG A 158 11.68 21.25 -1.95
CA ARG A 158 10.80 21.02 -3.11
C ARG A 158 11.69 20.64 -4.29
N ARG A 159 11.79 19.35 -4.62
CA ARG A 159 12.41 18.90 -5.87
C ARG A 159 11.49 19.38 -6.99
N ARG A 160 11.98 20.40 -7.70
CA ARG A 160 11.43 20.91 -8.96
C ARG A 160 11.57 19.85 -10.06
#